data_AF-L8JYM3-F1
#
_entry.id   AF-L8JYM3-F1
#
_cell.length_a   1.000
_cell.length_b   1.000
_cell.length_c   1.000
_cell.angle_alpha   90.00
_cell.angle_beta   90.00
_cell.angle_gamma   90.00
#
_symmetry.space_group_name_H-M   'P 1'
#
loop_
_entity.id
_entity.type
_entity.pdbx_description
1 polymer ?
#
loop_
_entity_poly.entity_id
_entity_poly.type
_entity_poly.pdbx_seq_one_letter_code
_entity_poly.pdbx_strand_id
1 'polypeptide(L)'
;MATSVIDPTVNSIYKLLKVTYGLLPILAGADKFRHLLVDWHKYLYPGVPEILSISSHTFMHIVGIVEIVAGLLVFLFPNIGAYLVSAWLFVIVMNLIMGGFYDIALRDFTLGIGALALGRLKEVKERAII
;
A
#
# COMPACT_ATOMS: atom_id res chain seq x y z
N MET A 1 -4.15 -33.69 -19.48
CA MET A 1 -4.11 -32.27 -19.08
C MET A 1 -5.13 -32.09 -17.97
N ALA A 2 -4.69 -31.99 -16.71
CA ALA A 2 -5.59 -31.63 -15.62
C ALA A 2 -5.77 -30.11 -15.68
N THR A 3 -6.95 -29.64 -16.10
CA THR A 3 -7.31 -28.23 -15.92
C THR A 3 -7.47 -28.00 -14.42
N SER A 4 -6.44 -27.45 -13.79
CA SER A 4 -6.54 -27.03 -12.40
C SER A 4 -7.50 -25.84 -12.32
N VAL A 5 -8.73 -26.14 -11.90
CA VAL A 5 -9.74 -25.14 -11.62
C VAL A 5 -9.34 -24.49 -10.31
N ILE A 6 -8.84 -23.25 -10.37
CA ILE A 6 -8.54 -22.47 -9.17
C ILE A 6 -9.79 -22.42 -8.30
N ASP A 7 -9.64 -22.74 -7.02
CA ASP A 7 -10.72 -22.70 -6.03
C ASP A 7 -11.48 -21.34 -6.13
N PRO A 8 -12.82 -21.35 -6.32
CA PRO A 8 -13.62 -20.14 -6.42
C PRO A 8 -13.42 -19.18 -5.24
N THR A 9 -13.19 -19.71 -4.05
CA THR A 9 -12.90 -18.96 -2.81
C THR A 9 -11.58 -18.21 -2.94
N VAL A 10 -10.52 -18.89 -3.40
CA VAL A 10 -9.20 -18.27 -3.64
C VAL A 10 -9.30 -17.15 -4.67
N ASN A 11 -10.07 -17.35 -5.74
CA ASN A 11 -10.28 -16.32 -6.74
C ASN A 11 -11.06 -15.11 -6.20
N SER A 12 -12.05 -15.34 -5.34
CA SER A 12 -12.82 -14.29 -4.67
C SER A 12 -11.93 -13.44 -3.75
N ILE A 13 -11.17 -14.09 -2.86
CA ILE A 13 -10.24 -13.42 -1.94
C ILE A 13 -9.22 -12.58 -2.73
N TYR A 14 -8.67 -13.15 -3.81
CA TYR A 14 -7.73 -12.44 -4.67
C TYR A 14 -8.33 -11.16 -5.27
N LYS A 15 -9.57 -11.22 -5.78
CA LYS A 15 -10.26 -10.05 -6.35
C LYS A 15 -10.51 -8.99 -5.29
N LEU A 16 -10.97 -9.39 -4.11
CA LEU A 16 -11.21 -8.46 -2.99
C LEU A 16 -9.92 -7.75 -2.59
N LEU A 17 -8.84 -8.50 -2.35
CA LEU A 17 -7.55 -7.92 -2.00
C LEU A 17 -7.01 -7.02 -3.11
N LYS A 18 -7.11 -7.42 -4.39
CA LYS A 18 -6.68 -6.61 -5.52
C LYS A 18 -7.42 -5.27 -5.58
N VAL A 19 -8.73 -5.27 -5.37
CA VAL A 19 -9.52 -4.04 -5.36
C VAL A 19 -9.16 -3.16 -4.17
N THR A 20 -9.09 -3.74 -2.97
CA THR A 20 -8.73 -3.01 -1.74
C THR A 20 -7.36 -2.36 -1.85
N TYR A 21 -6.32 -3.12 -2.21
CA TYR A 21 -4.95 -2.62 -2.28
C TYR A 21 -4.66 -1.79 -3.55
N GLY A 22 -5.54 -1.83 -4.55
CA GLY A 22 -5.51 -0.88 -5.66
C GLY A 22 -6.15 0.46 -5.29
N LEU A 23 -7.33 0.45 -4.67
CA LEU A 23 -8.06 1.68 -4.34
C LEU A 23 -7.46 2.42 -3.13
N LEU A 24 -7.06 1.70 -2.08
CA LEU A 24 -6.65 2.32 -0.82
C LEU A 24 -5.47 3.29 -1.01
N PRO A 25 -4.37 2.93 -1.71
CA PRO A 25 -3.27 3.87 -1.96
C PRO A 25 -3.69 5.05 -2.85
N ILE A 26 -4.56 4.83 -3.84
CA ILE A 26 -5.05 5.91 -4.71
C ILE A 26 -5.85 6.93 -3.90
N LEU A 27 -6.76 6.47 -3.04
CA LEU A 27 -7.58 7.34 -2.21
C LEU A 27 -6.75 8.08 -1.16
N ALA A 28 -5.85 7.36 -0.47
CA ALA A 28 -4.95 7.98 0.51
C ALA A 28 -3.99 8.99 -0.14
N GLY A 29 -3.47 8.68 -1.33
CA GLY A 29 -2.58 9.56 -2.06
C GLY A 29 -3.30 10.78 -2.60
N ALA A 30 -4.52 10.63 -3.12
CA ALA A 30 -5.34 11.75 -3.56
C ALA A 30 -5.76 12.66 -2.38
N ASP A 31 -6.02 12.08 -1.21
CA ASP A 31 -6.39 12.86 -0.02
C ASP A 31 -5.24 13.72 0.50
N LYS A 32 -3.98 13.37 0.24
CA LYS A 32 -2.81 14.20 0.61
C LYS A 32 -2.78 15.58 -0.07
N PHE A 33 -3.56 15.78 -1.14
CA PHE A 33 -3.71 17.07 -1.81
C PHE A 33 -4.95 17.85 -1.36
N ARG A 34 -5.93 17.18 -0.74
CA ARG A 34 -7.26 17.75 -0.45
C ARG A 34 -7.62 17.79 1.04
N HIS A 35 -6.93 17.01 1.86
CA HIS A 35 -7.11 16.92 3.31
C HIS A 35 -8.58 16.70 3.73
N LEU A 36 -9.33 15.88 2.99
CA LEU A 36 -10.73 15.58 3.29
C LEU A 36 -10.85 14.58 4.44
N LEU A 37 -9.96 13.58 4.50
CA LEU A 37 -9.93 12.62 5.59
C LEU A 37 -9.15 13.17 6.77
N VAL A 38 -7.95 13.70 6.51
CA VAL A 38 -7.04 14.17 7.56
C VAL A 38 -5.97 15.11 7.00
N ASP A 39 -5.47 15.99 7.86
CA ASP A 39 -4.17 16.62 7.62
C ASP A 39 -3.05 15.59 7.83
N TRP A 40 -2.47 15.13 6.71
CA TRP A 40 -1.44 14.09 6.72
C TRP A 40 -0.08 14.58 7.21
N HIS A 41 0.17 15.90 7.22
CA HIS A 41 1.46 16.46 7.65
C HIS A 41 1.76 16.14 9.12
N LYS A 42 0.72 16.03 9.95
CA LYS A 42 0.87 15.72 11.37
C LYS A 42 1.47 14.34 11.63
N TYR A 43 1.40 13.43 10.66
CA TYR A 43 1.95 12.07 10.78
C TYR A 43 3.39 11.95 10.25
N LEU A 44 3.93 13.01 9.65
CA LEU A 44 5.29 13.02 9.16
C LEU A 44 6.28 13.19 10.32
N TYR A 45 7.28 12.32 10.42
CA TYR A 45 8.35 12.49 11.37
C TYR A 45 9.10 13.83 11.10
N PRO A 46 9.26 14.72 12.09
CA PRO A 46 9.82 16.06 11.87
C PRO A 46 11.23 16.08 11.27
N GLY A 47 12.02 15.03 11.49
CA GLY A 47 13.37 14.93 10.93
C GLY A 47 13.41 14.72 9.41
N VAL A 48 12.32 14.27 8.77
CA VAL A 48 12.30 14.03 7.31
C VAL A 48 12.45 15.34 6.51
N PRO A 49 11.62 16.38 6.74
CA PRO A 49 11.81 17.70 6.13
C PRO A 49 13.19 18.31 6.36
N GLU A 50 13.75 18.15 7.57
CA GLU A 50 15.05 18.71 7.96
C GLU A 50 16.19 18.06 7.16
N ILE A 51 16.20 16.72 7.07
CA ILE A 51 17.23 15.97 6.34
C ILE A 51 17.17 16.26 4.84
N LEU A 52 15.97 16.33 4.27
CA LEU A 52 15.77 16.52 2.84
C LEU A 52 15.78 17.98 2.40
N SER A 53 15.81 18.94 3.34
CA SER A 53 15.76 20.39 3.06
C SER A 53 14.57 20.79 2.18
N ILE A 54 13.43 20.15 2.38
CA ILE A 54 12.17 20.44 1.67
C ILE A 54 11.04 20.61 2.67
N SER A 55 10.01 21.36 2.29
CA SER A 55 8.83 21.53 3.15
C SER A 55 8.07 20.21 3.34
N SER A 56 7.46 20.02 4.51
CA SER A 56 6.55 18.90 4.77
C SER A 56 5.45 18.82 3.71
N HIS A 57 4.95 19.96 3.24
CA HIS A 57 3.92 20.03 2.21
C HIS A 57 4.37 19.47 0.86
N THR A 58 5.55 19.89 0.40
CA THR A 58 6.13 19.36 -0.83
C THR A 58 6.38 17.85 -0.71
N PHE A 59 6.92 17.39 0.42
CA PHE A 59 7.16 15.97 0.66
C PHE A 59 5.86 15.15 0.62
N MET A 60 4.82 15.61 1.31
CA MET A 60 3.54 14.91 1.37
C MET A 60 2.83 14.83 0.02
N HIS A 61 2.96 15.85 -0.84
CA HIS A 61 2.49 15.78 -2.22
C HIS A 61 3.24 14.71 -3.03
N ILE A 62 4.57 14.62 -2.89
CA ILE A 62 5.36 13.58 -3.55
C ILE A 62 4.90 12.19 -3.10
N VAL A 63 4.74 11.98 -1.78
CA VAL A 63 4.19 10.74 -1.21
C VAL A 63 2.82 10.43 -1.82
N GLY A 64 1.95 11.44 -1.97
CA GLY A 64 0.64 11.26 -2.60
C GLY A 64 0.70 10.77 -4.04
N ILE A 65 1.62 11.31 -4.86
CA ILE A 65 1.84 10.82 -6.23
C ILE A 65 2.31 9.36 -6.21
N VAL A 66 3.28 9.03 -5.35
CA VAL A 66 3.84 7.68 -5.25
C VAL A 66 2.75 6.66 -4.87
N GLU A 67 1.89 6.97 -3.91
CA GLU A 67 0.80 6.09 -3.50
C GLU A 67 -0.24 5.87 -4.61
N ILE A 68 -0.59 6.93 -5.36
CA ILE A 68 -1.49 6.80 -6.51
C ILE A 68 -0.89 5.85 -7.56
N VAL A 69 0.39 6.05 -7.90
CA VAL A 69 1.09 5.17 -8.85
C VAL A 69 1.15 3.73 -8.33
N ALA A 70 1.44 3.53 -7.05
CA ALA A 70 1.48 2.22 -6.42
C ALA A 70 0.13 1.49 -6.52
N GLY A 71 -0.98 2.17 -6.24
CA GLY A 71 -2.32 1.59 -6.37
C GLY A 71 -2.70 1.25 -7.82
N LEU A 72 -2.32 2.11 -8.78
CA LEU A 72 -2.48 1.80 -10.21
C LEU A 72 -1.66 0.58 -10.62
N LEU A 73 -0.43 0.44 -10.12
CA LEU A 73 0.42 -0.73 -10.35
C LEU A 73 -0.20 -2.01 -9.79
N VAL A 74 -0.92 -1.98 -8.67
CA VAL A 74 -1.65 -3.15 -8.17
C VAL A 74 -2.73 -3.60 -9.16
N PHE A 75 -3.43 -2.66 -9.83
CA PHE A 75 -4.44 -3.02 -10.81
C PHE A 75 -3.86 -3.63 -12.08
N LEU A 76 -2.78 -3.04 -12.59
CA LEU A 76 -2.13 -3.43 -13.84
C LEU A 76 -1.25 -4.68 -13.66
N PHE A 77 -0.43 -4.68 -12.60
CA PHE A 77 0.58 -5.70 -12.31
C PHE A 77 0.50 -6.16 -10.84
N PRO A 78 -0.54 -6.94 -10.46
CA PRO A 78 -0.80 -7.32 -9.08
C PRO A 78 0.37 -8.00 -8.36
N ASN A 79 1.21 -8.78 -9.06
CA ASN A 79 2.39 -9.44 -8.49
C ASN A 79 3.36 -8.42 -7.89
N ILE A 80 3.79 -7.48 -8.72
CA ILE A 80 4.82 -6.51 -8.37
C ILE A 80 4.19 -5.41 -7.50
N GLY A 81 3.00 -4.95 -7.87
CA GLY A 81 2.29 -3.90 -7.15
C GLY A 81 1.99 -4.26 -5.70
N ALA A 82 1.60 -5.51 -5.42
CA ALA A 82 1.30 -5.94 -4.05
C ALA A 82 2.54 -5.91 -3.14
N TYR A 83 3.68 -6.41 -3.63
CA TYR A 83 4.95 -6.34 -2.89
C TYR A 83 5.46 -4.91 -2.75
N LEU A 84 5.30 -4.07 -3.77
CA LEU A 84 5.66 -2.65 -3.71
C LEU A 84 4.83 -1.91 -2.66
N VAL A 85 3.50 -2.07 -2.67
CA VAL A 85 2.60 -1.46 -1.67
C VAL A 85 2.94 -1.95 -0.27
N SER A 86 3.25 -3.24 -0.11
CA SER A 86 3.67 -3.77 1.18
C SER A 86 4.96 -3.12 1.69
N ALA A 87 6.00 -3.08 0.86
CA ALA A 87 7.26 -2.44 1.23
C ALA A 87 7.07 -0.96 1.56
N TRP A 88 6.24 -0.26 0.77
CA TRP A 88 5.89 1.14 1.01
C TRP A 88 5.19 1.35 2.35
N LEU A 89 4.21 0.50 2.68
CA LEU A 89 3.52 0.54 3.97
C LEU A 89 4.49 0.30 5.13
N PHE A 90 5.47 -0.60 5.01
CA PHE A 90 6.47 -0.78 6.06
C PHE A 90 7.39 0.44 6.23
N VAL A 91 7.71 1.16 5.15
CA VAL A 91 8.41 2.46 5.26
C VAL A 91 7.54 3.49 6.01
N ILE A 92 6.24 3.56 5.71
CA ILE A 92 5.30 4.43 6.44
C ILE A 92 5.24 4.04 7.92
N VAL A 93 5.19 2.75 8.25
CA VAL A 93 5.20 2.25 9.63
C VAL A 93 6.45 2.72 10.37
N MET A 94 7.63 2.64 9.75
CA MET A 94 8.86 3.13 10.38
C MET A 94 8.80 4.64 10.66
N ASN A 95 8.29 5.44 9.72
CA ASN A 95 8.04 6.87 9.93
C ASN A 95 7.08 7.11 11.10
N LEU A 96 5.97 6.37 11.17
CA LEU A 96 4.96 6.52 12.23
C LEU A 96 5.51 6.16 13.61
N ILE A 97 6.35 5.12 13.70
CA ILE A 97 7.04 4.75 14.93
C ILE A 97 7.97 5.88 15.39
N MET A 98 8.76 6.45 14.49
CA MET A 98 9.63 7.60 14.81
C MET A 98 8.84 8.85 15.20
N GLY A 99 7.64 9.02 14.65
CA GLY A 99 6.70 10.09 15.00
C GLY A 99 5.87 9.86 16.26
N GLY A 100 5.97 8.68 16.91
CA GLY A 100 5.22 8.34 18.12
C GLY A 100 3.77 7.86 17.89
N PHE A 101 3.37 7.56 16.66
CA PHE A 101 2.02 7.14 16.27
C PHE A 101 1.88 5.60 16.26
N TYR A 102 2.06 4.95 17.41
CA TYR A 102 2.16 3.49 17.50
C TYR A 102 0.86 2.73 17.13
N ASP A 103 -0.29 3.30 17.46
CA ASP A 103 -1.61 2.75 17.12
C ASP A 103 -1.84 2.71 15.60
N ILE A 104 -1.48 3.79 14.92
CA ILE A 104 -1.55 3.89 13.45
C ILE A 104 -0.51 2.98 12.81
N ALA A 105 0.72 2.96 13.36
CA ALA A 105 1.78 2.08 12.88
C ALA A 105 1.38 0.60 12.92
N LEU A 106 0.72 0.14 13.99
CA LEU A 106 0.21 -1.23 14.10
C LEU A 106 -0.82 -1.57 13.02
N ARG A 107 -1.74 -0.63 12.75
CA ARG A 107 -2.75 -0.80 11.69
C ARG A 107 -2.09 -0.88 10.32
N ASP A 108 -1.19 0.04 10.02
CA ASP A 108 -0.54 0.13 8.72
C ASP A 108 0.43 -1.06 8.50
N PHE A 109 1.04 -1.59 9.57
CA PHE A 109 1.78 -2.85 9.53
C PHE A 109 0.88 -4.01 9.10
N THR A 110 -0.31 -4.10 9.69
CA THR A 110 -1.31 -5.12 9.32
C THR A 110 -1.74 -4.98 7.86
N LEU A 111 -1.94 -3.75 7.39
CA LEU A 111 -2.20 -3.48 5.97
C LEU A 111 -1.03 -3.94 5.09
N GLY A 112 0.22 -3.70 5.50
CA GLY A 112 1.41 -4.16 4.80
C GLY A 112 1.47 -5.69 4.66
N ILE A 113 1.11 -6.42 5.71
CA ILE A 113 1.02 -7.89 5.69
C ILE A 113 -0.08 -8.37 4.76
N GLY A 114 -1.26 -7.75 4.76
CA GLY A 114 -2.33 -8.13 3.83
C GLY A 114 -1.96 -7.87 2.36
N ALA A 115 -1.13 -6.86 2.07
CA ALA A 115 -0.57 -6.64 0.74
C ALA A 115 0.42 -7.76 0.36
N LEU A 116 1.27 -8.24 1.29
CA LEU A 116 2.09 -9.44 1.04
C LEU A 116 1.23 -10.66 0.74
N ALA A 117 0.13 -10.84 1.48
CA ALA A 117 -0.79 -11.95 1.27
C ALA A 117 -1.39 -11.91 -0.16
N LEU A 118 -1.73 -10.73 -0.68
CA LEU A 118 -2.16 -10.58 -2.09
C LEU A 118 -1.09 -11.05 -3.07
N GLY A 119 0.18 -10.64 -2.87
CA GLY A 119 1.31 -11.06 -3.71
C GLY A 119 1.47 -12.59 -3.70
N ARG A 120 1.49 -13.19 -2.51
CA ARG A 120 1.58 -14.65 -2.33
C ARG A 120 0.40 -15.40 -2.96
N LEU A 121 -0.81 -14.87 -2.82
CA LEU A 121 -2.01 -15.49 -3.38
C LEU A 121 -1.97 -15.53 -4.91
N LYS A 122 -1.39 -14.50 -5.55
CA LYS A 122 -1.20 -14.50 -7.00
C LYS A 122 -0.18 -15.55 -7.45
N GLU A 123 0.93 -15.74 -6.74
CA GLU A 123 1.89 -16.81 -7.02
C GLU A 123 1.25 -18.20 -6.92
N VAL A 124 0.36 -18.41 -5.95
CA VAL A 124 -0.42 -19.67 -5.83
C VAL A 124 -1.32 -19.84 -7.06
N LYS A 125 -2.03 -18.79 -7.48
CA LYS A 125 -2.88 -18.84 -8.67
C LYS A 125 -2.09 -19.09 -9.96
N GLU A 126 -0.87 -18.58 -10.08
CA GLU A 126 -0.01 -18.82 -11.25
C GLU A 126 0.50 -20.25 -11.30
N ARG A 127 0.95 -20.80 -10.17
CA ARG A 127 1.37 -22.21 -10.07
C ARG A 127 0.23 -23.19 -10.34
N ALA A 128 -1.01 -22.81 -10.04
CA ALA A 128 -2.18 -23.62 -10.34
C ALA A 128 -2.53 -23.64 -11.85
N ILE A 129 -1.99 -22.75 -12.68
CA ILE A 129 -2.30 -22.71 -14.12
C ILE A 129 -1.27 -23.48 -14.95
N ILE A 130 -0.07 -23.71 -14.39
CA ILE A 130 1.03 -24.50 -14.96
C ILE A 130 0.83 -25.98 -14.63
#